data_AF-A0A804UHP0-F1
#
_entry.id   AF-A0A804UHP0-F1
#
_cell.length_a   1.000
_cell.length_b   1.000
_cell.length_c   1.000
_cell.angle_alpha   90.00
_cell.angle_beta   90.00
_cell.angle_gamma   90.00
#
_symmetry.space_group_name_H-M   'P 1'
#
loop_
_entity.id
_entity.type
_entity.pdbx_description
1 polymer ?
#
loop_
_entity_poly.entity_id
_entity_poly.type
_entity_poly.pdbx_seq_one_letter_code
_entity_poly.pdbx_strand_id
1 'polypeptide(L)'
;MCDLVARTGRHLQRYENGRRLVAGCIPFRYMDINDGASDDEQKKLVEVLMISSQSGPGLLFPKGGWENDEAVEETAVREAIEEAGVRGDLVQLLGFYDFKSKQPEATCRAAIFALHVKEERASWPEQSTRQRSWLTVPEA
;
A
#
# COMPACT_ATOMS: atom_id res chain seq x y z
N MET A 1 4.67 9.81 -20.17
CA MET A 1 4.83 10.47 -18.86
C MET A 1 3.61 10.10 -18.02
N CYS A 2 3.74 9.91 -16.72
CA CYS A 2 2.60 9.71 -15.85
C CYS A 2 1.83 11.04 -15.74
N ASP A 3 0.51 11.03 -15.97
CA ASP A 3 -0.33 12.22 -15.87
C ASP A 3 -0.67 12.61 -14.43
N LEU A 4 -0.41 11.72 -13.47
CA LEU A 4 -0.61 11.95 -12.04
C LEU A 4 0.70 12.36 -11.37
N VAL A 5 0.59 13.26 -10.40
CA VAL A 5 1.71 13.72 -9.56
C VAL A 5 1.44 13.28 -8.13
N ALA A 6 2.45 12.71 -7.46
CA ALA A 6 2.33 12.31 -6.07
C ALA A 6 2.16 13.54 -5.16
N ARG A 7 1.28 13.45 -4.16
CA ARG A 7 1.21 14.47 -3.11
C ARG A 7 2.54 14.52 -2.34
N THR A 8 2.95 15.72 -1.96
CA THR A 8 4.21 15.95 -1.23
C THR A 8 4.02 16.94 -0.09
N GLY A 9 4.93 16.90 0.89
CA GLY A 9 4.86 17.73 2.10
C GLY A 9 4.02 17.11 3.21
N ARG A 10 3.80 17.89 4.28
CA ARG A 10 3.06 17.44 5.48
C ARG A 10 2.09 18.48 6.06
N HIS A 11 1.92 19.62 5.39
CA HIS A 11 1.20 20.79 5.91
C HIS A 11 -0.32 20.59 5.98
N LEU A 12 -0.88 19.70 5.15
CA LEU A 12 -2.29 19.35 5.15
C LEU A 12 -2.59 18.02 5.86
N GLN A 13 -1.56 17.37 6.42
CA GLN A 13 -1.72 16.04 7.03
C GLN A 13 -2.37 16.14 8.40
N ARG A 14 -3.17 15.13 8.72
CA ARG A 14 -3.88 15.01 9.99
C ARG A 14 -2.97 14.49 11.11
N TYR A 15 -3.22 14.98 12.32
CA TYR A 15 -2.56 14.56 13.54
C TYR A 15 -3.60 14.32 14.64
N GLU A 16 -3.41 13.27 15.44
CA GLU A 16 -4.24 12.95 16.61
C GLU A 16 -3.34 12.67 17.82
N ASN A 17 -3.55 13.35 18.95
CA ASN A 17 -2.76 13.15 20.17
C ASN A 17 -1.23 13.18 19.94
N GLY A 18 -0.76 14.10 19.08
CA GLY A 18 0.65 14.22 18.70
C GLY A 18 1.16 13.18 17.69
N ARG A 19 0.31 12.23 17.27
CA ARG A 19 0.65 11.20 16.27
C ARG A 19 0.27 11.68 14.88
N ARG A 20 1.18 11.51 13.92
CA ARG A 20 0.86 11.70 12.50
C ARG A 20 -0.08 10.57 12.04
N LEU A 21 -1.18 10.91 11.40
CA LEU A 21 -2.08 9.92 10.81
C LEU A 21 -1.61 9.54 9.41
N VAL A 22 -1.60 8.24 9.15
CA VAL A 22 -1.18 7.62 7.90
C VAL A 22 -2.26 6.64 7.46
N ALA A 23 -2.44 6.47 6.16
CA ALA A 23 -3.23 5.36 5.63
C ALA A 23 -2.48 4.66 4.50
N GLY A 24 -2.76 3.38 4.32
CA GLY A 24 -2.15 2.57 3.28
C GLY A 24 -2.92 1.27 3.08
N CYS A 25 -2.38 0.41 2.23
CA CYS A 25 -3.00 -0.86 1.95
C CYS A 25 -1.98 -1.99 1.79
N ILE A 26 -2.46 -3.23 1.98
CA ILE A 26 -1.82 -4.44 1.50
C ILE A 26 -2.51 -4.77 0.17
N PRO A 27 -1.92 -4.42 -0.99
CA PRO A 27 -2.46 -4.79 -2.28
C PRO A 27 -2.26 -6.28 -2.48
N PHE A 28 -3.30 -7.00 -2.87
CA PHE A 28 -3.24 -8.43 -3.08
C PHE A 28 -3.96 -8.84 -4.37
N ARG A 29 -3.59 -10.01 -4.88
CA ARG A 29 -4.27 -10.69 -5.99
C ARG A 29 -4.31 -12.20 -5.74
N TYR A 30 -5.24 -12.87 -6.40
CA TYR A 30 -5.30 -14.33 -6.42
C TYR A 30 -4.52 -14.85 -7.62
N MET A 31 -3.64 -15.83 -7.40
CA MET A 31 -3.01 -16.63 -8.44
C MET A 31 -3.71 -17.99 -8.48
N ASP A 32 -4.19 -18.38 -9.66
CA ASP A 32 -4.70 -19.73 -9.88
C ASP A 32 -3.51 -20.70 -9.96
N ILE A 33 -3.50 -21.72 -9.10
CA ILE A 33 -2.56 -22.83 -9.25
C ILE A 33 -3.21 -23.83 -10.22
N ASN A 34 -2.73 -23.86 -11.47
CA ASN A 34 -3.04 -24.96 -12.39
C ASN A 34 -2.12 -26.15 -12.07
N ASP A 35 -2.23 -26.72 -10.87
CA ASP A 35 -1.68 -28.05 -10.66
C ASP A 35 -2.64 -29.00 -11.37
N GLY A 36 -2.20 -29.59 -12.48
CA GLY A 36 -2.97 -30.56 -13.28
C GLY A 36 -3.28 -31.88 -12.55
N ALA A 37 -3.44 -31.83 -11.22
CA ALA A 37 -3.66 -32.96 -10.34
C ALA A 37 -4.96 -32.76 -9.54
N SER A 38 -5.95 -33.60 -9.89
CA SER A 38 -7.16 -33.95 -9.13
C SER A 38 -8.25 -32.88 -8.91
N ASP A 39 -9.50 -33.33 -9.06
CA ASP A 39 -10.77 -32.60 -8.94
C ASP A 39 -11.08 -31.99 -7.55
N ASP A 40 -10.06 -31.73 -6.72
CA ASP A 40 -10.22 -31.15 -5.39
C ASP A 40 -9.90 -29.65 -5.42
N GLU A 41 -10.96 -28.84 -5.27
CA GLU A 41 -10.99 -27.44 -4.87
C GLU A 41 -9.83 -26.56 -5.40
N GLN A 42 -10.08 -25.80 -6.48
CA GLN A 42 -9.11 -24.86 -7.07
C GLN A 42 -8.39 -24.03 -6.00
N LYS A 43 -7.17 -24.43 -5.62
CA LYS A 43 -6.37 -23.73 -4.61
C LYS A 43 -5.87 -22.44 -5.23
N LYS A 44 -6.35 -21.31 -4.69
CA LYS A 44 -5.85 -19.98 -5.05
C LYS A 44 -4.78 -19.56 -4.07
N LEU A 45 -3.60 -19.23 -4.58
CA LEU A 45 -2.58 -18.56 -3.76
C LEU A 45 -2.87 -17.07 -3.70
N VAL A 46 -2.53 -16.46 -2.57
CA VAL A 46 -2.56 -15.01 -2.42
C VAL A 46 -1.14 -14.50 -2.59
N GLU A 47 -0.97 -13.58 -3.54
CA GLU A 47 0.21 -12.74 -3.62
C GLU A 47 -0.12 -11.35 -3.08
N VAL A 48 0.86 -10.74 -2.42
CA VAL A 48 0.82 -9.35 -1.97
C VAL A 48 1.86 -8.53 -2.73
N LEU A 49 1.55 -7.26 -2.96
CA LEU A 49 2.46 -6.32 -3.59
C LEU A 49 3.16 -5.49 -2.53
N MET A 50 4.49 -5.55 -2.53
CA MET A 50 5.33 -4.64 -1.77
C MET A 50 6.13 -3.73 -2.70
N ILE A 51 6.62 -2.63 -2.14
CA ILE A 51 7.46 -1.66 -2.84
C ILE A 51 8.80 -1.47 -2.12
N SER A 52 9.84 -1.14 -2.88
CA SER A 52 11.15 -0.79 -2.32
C SER A 52 11.08 0.45 -1.41
N SER A 53 11.82 0.44 -0.31
CA SER A 53 12.04 1.64 0.51
C SER A 53 12.86 2.69 -0.24
N GLN A 54 12.46 3.97 -0.17
CA GLN A 54 13.28 5.07 -0.70
C GLN A 54 14.52 5.37 0.15
N SER A 55 14.65 4.75 1.33
CA SER A 55 15.53 5.23 2.40
C SER A 55 16.49 4.18 2.95
N GLY A 56 16.62 3.05 2.27
CA GLY A 56 17.46 1.92 2.66
C GLY A 56 16.99 0.61 2.02
N PRO A 57 17.64 -0.51 2.34
CA PRO A 57 17.14 -1.82 1.94
C PRO A 57 15.80 -2.11 2.61
N GLY A 58 14.99 -2.94 1.96
CA GLY A 58 13.74 -3.46 2.51
C GLY A 58 12.52 -3.12 1.67
N LEU A 59 11.47 -3.88 1.96
CA LEU A 59 10.16 -3.78 1.33
C LEU A 59 9.14 -3.22 2.31
N LEU A 60 8.19 -2.46 1.79
CA LEU A 60 7.07 -1.93 2.56
C LEU A 60 5.78 -2.04 1.75
N PHE A 61 4.66 -2.02 2.46
CA PHE A 61 3.37 -1.75 1.88
C PHE A 61 3.18 -0.26 1.57
N PRO A 62 2.49 0.08 0.47
CA PRO A 62 2.23 1.45 0.07
C PRO A 62 1.38 2.18 1.12
N LYS A 63 1.84 3.35 1.54
CA LYS A 63 1.17 4.17 2.56
C LYS A 63 1.74 5.59 2.58
N GLY A 64 0.93 6.53 3.02
CA GLY A 64 1.39 7.88 3.29
C GLY A 64 0.41 8.69 4.11
N GLY A 65 0.64 10.01 4.13
CA GLY A 65 -0.04 10.88 5.09
C GLY A 65 -1.52 10.99 4.79
N TRP A 66 -2.36 10.90 5.82
CA TRP A 66 -3.79 11.20 5.69
C TRP A 66 -3.97 12.70 5.60
N GLU A 67 -4.34 13.21 4.43
CA GLU A 67 -4.56 14.64 4.18
C GLU A 67 -5.92 15.10 4.74
N ASN A 68 -6.07 16.40 4.99
CA ASN A 68 -7.26 16.97 5.63
C ASN A 68 -8.47 17.13 4.69
N ASP A 69 -8.25 16.98 3.38
CA ASP A 69 -9.21 17.14 2.30
C ASP A 69 -9.75 15.81 1.76
N GLU A 70 -9.38 14.68 2.38
CA GLU A 70 -9.78 13.33 1.96
C GLU A 70 -10.18 12.44 3.14
N ALA A 71 -10.96 11.40 2.86
CA ALA A 71 -11.26 10.30 3.76
C ALA A 71 -10.06 9.32 3.88
N VAL A 72 -10.05 8.51 4.93
CA VAL A 72 -8.93 7.58 5.20
C VAL A 72 -8.80 6.50 4.13
N GLU A 73 -9.93 6.08 3.55
CA GLU A 73 -10.00 5.18 2.41
C GLU A 73 -9.41 5.82 1.14
N GLU A 74 -9.72 7.09 0.89
CA GLU A 74 -9.20 7.85 -0.25
C GLU A 74 -7.68 8.01 -0.16
N THR A 75 -7.15 8.28 1.04
CA THR A 75 -5.70 8.25 1.30
C THR A 75 -5.10 6.90 0.93
N ALA A 76 -5.66 5.79 1.42
CA ALA A 76 -5.11 4.46 1.16
C ALA A 76 -5.09 4.11 -0.34
N VAL A 77 -6.14 4.48 -1.08
CA VAL A 77 -6.22 4.30 -2.54
C VAL A 77 -5.22 5.20 -3.27
N ARG A 78 -5.13 6.48 -2.90
CA ARG A 78 -4.19 7.43 -3.50
C ARG A 78 -2.75 6.96 -3.34
N GLU A 79 -2.36 6.56 -2.14
CA GLU A 79 -1.00 6.09 -1.84
C GLU A 79 -0.66 4.79 -2.59
N ALA A 80 -1.64 3.89 -2.80
CA ALA A 80 -1.46 2.70 -3.64
C ALA A 80 -1.16 3.06 -5.11
N ILE A 81 -1.81 4.12 -5.62
CA ILE A 81 -1.57 4.62 -6.98
C ILE A 81 -0.23 5.35 -7.05
N GLU A 82 0.06 6.23 -6.09
CA GLU A 82 1.25 7.08 -6.07
C GLU A 82 2.52 6.25 -5.91
N GLU A 83 2.59 5.39 -4.88
CA GLU A 83 3.80 4.65 -4.56
C GLU A 83 3.96 3.35 -5.38
N ALA A 84 2.84 2.67 -5.67
CA ALA A 84 2.86 1.35 -6.32
C ALA A 84 2.20 1.30 -7.70
N GLY A 85 1.50 2.35 -8.15
CA GLY A 85 0.87 2.35 -9.47
C GLY A 85 -0.24 1.32 -9.63
N VAL A 86 -0.93 0.93 -8.56
CA VAL A 86 -2.02 -0.05 -8.62
C VAL A 86 -3.37 0.57 -8.26
N ARG A 87 -4.42 0.04 -8.87
CA ARG A 87 -5.82 0.32 -8.51
C ARG A 87 -6.54 -0.97 -8.22
N GLY A 88 -7.57 -0.88 -7.40
CA GLY A 88 -8.32 -2.03 -6.96
C GLY A 88 -9.49 -1.65 -6.07
N ASP A 89 -10.15 -2.67 -5.57
CA ASP A 89 -11.26 -2.51 -4.63
C ASP A 89 -10.72 -2.60 -3.21
N LEU A 90 -10.98 -1.58 -2.38
CA LEU A 90 -10.78 -1.72 -0.94
C LEU A 90 -11.78 -2.73 -0.39
N VAL A 91 -11.27 -3.81 0.20
CA VAL A 91 -12.12 -4.92 0.67
C VAL A 91 -12.49 -4.73 2.13
N GLN A 92 -11.52 -4.39 2.97
CA GLN A 92 -11.71 -4.32 4.42
C GLN A 92 -10.60 -3.49 5.08
N LEU A 93 -10.94 -2.78 6.16
CA LEU A 93 -9.96 -2.24 7.13
C LEU A 93 -9.38 -3.40 7.96
N LEU A 94 -8.08 -3.65 7.82
CA LEU A 94 -7.37 -4.69 8.57
C LEU A 94 -7.06 -4.24 10.00
N GLY A 95 -6.84 -2.95 10.22
CA GLY A 95 -6.69 -2.38 11.56
C GLY A 95 -5.92 -1.08 11.61
N PHE A 96 -5.68 -0.62 12.83
CA PHE A 96 -4.84 0.53 13.15
C PHE A 96 -3.55 0.07 13.81
N TYR A 97 -2.41 0.58 13.35
CA TYR A 97 -1.09 0.20 13.82
C TYR A 97 -0.30 1.43 14.25
N ASP A 98 0.09 1.48 15.53
CA ASP A 98 0.96 2.53 16.06
C ASP A 98 2.43 2.16 15.82
N PHE A 99 3.24 3.10 15.33
CA PHE A 99 4.68 2.89 15.12
C PHE A 99 5.48 4.17 15.33
N LYS A 100 6.77 4.04 15.66
CA LYS A 100 7.69 5.18 15.75
C LYS A 100 8.12 5.61 14.36
N SER A 101 8.08 6.91 14.08
CA SER A 101 8.67 7.45 12.86
C SER A 101 10.21 7.47 12.96
N LYS A 102 10.88 7.86 11.87
CA LYS A 102 12.34 8.08 11.88
C LYS A 102 12.77 9.31 12.67
N GLN A 103 11.86 10.26 12.91
CA GLN A 103 12.14 11.42 13.73
C GLN A 103 12.02 11.02 15.21
N PRO A 104 13.02 11.36 16.06
CA PRO A 104 12.93 11.14 17.49
C PRO A 104 11.61 11.71 18.04
N GLU A 105 10.95 10.96 18.93
CA GLU A 105 9.68 11.31 19.59
C GLU A 105 8.42 11.39 18.70
N ALA A 106 8.57 11.44 17.38
CA ALA A 106 7.43 11.46 16.48
C ALA A 106 6.86 10.05 16.28
N THR A 107 5.60 9.88 16.63
CA THR A 107 4.83 8.64 16.50
C THR A 107 3.81 8.77 15.37
N CYS A 108 3.46 7.64 14.76
CA CYS A 108 2.49 7.55 13.68
C CYS A 108 1.43 6.52 14.05
N ARG A 109 0.20 6.73 13.55
CA ARG A 109 -0.87 5.74 13.56
C ARG A 109 -1.31 5.47 12.12
N ALA A 110 -1.13 4.25 11.66
CA ALA A 110 -1.53 3.84 10.30
C ALA A 110 -2.86 3.11 10.31
N ALA A 111 -3.81 3.52 9.47
CA ALA A 111 -4.95 2.70 9.05
C ALA A 111 -4.53 1.86 7.84
N ILE A 112 -4.65 0.53 7.92
CA ILE A 112 -4.23 -0.37 6.85
C ILE A 112 -5.43 -1.14 6.32
N PHE A 113 -5.62 -1.12 5.01
CA PHE A 113 -6.70 -1.82 4.32
C PHE A 113 -6.18 -2.98 3.46
N ALA A 114 -7.02 -3.98 3.21
CA ALA A 114 -6.79 -4.93 2.13
C ALA A 114 -7.29 -4.32 0.81
N LEU A 115 -6.45 -4.31 -0.23
CA LEU A 115 -6.80 -3.79 -1.56
C LEU A 115 -6.70 -4.91 -2.60
N HIS A 116 -7.83 -5.34 -3.16
CA HIS A 116 -7.82 -6.33 -4.23
C HIS A 116 -7.45 -5.65 -5.55
N VAL A 117 -6.24 -5.89 -6.05
CA VAL A 117 -5.73 -5.22 -7.25
C VAL A 117 -6.49 -5.67 -8.51
N LYS A 118 -6.90 -4.68 -9.32
CA LYS A 118 -7.59 -4.85 -10.61
C LYS A 118 -6.80 -4.30 -11.79
N GLU A 119 -5.95 -3.30 -11.56
CA GLU A 119 -5.16 -2.64 -12.60
C GLU A 119 -3.75 -2.39 -12.08
N GLU A 120 -2.76 -2.78 -12.87
CA GLU A 120 -1.35 -2.47 -12.68
C GLU A 120 -0.91 -1.46 -13.75
N ARG A 121 -0.51 -0.25 -13.35
CA ARG A 121 -0.15 0.81 -14.30
C ARG A 121 1.28 0.64 -14.80
N ALA A 122 1.46 0.84 -16.10
CA ALA A 122 2.79 0.85 -16.73
C ALA A 122 3.60 2.11 -16.36
N SER A 123 2.91 3.22 -16.04
CA SER A 123 3.53 4.46 -15.57
C SER A 123 2.75 5.02 -14.38
N TRP A 124 3.46 5.39 -13.33
CA TRP A 124 2.88 5.88 -12.07
C TRP A 124 3.81 6.90 -11.37
N PRO A 125 3.30 7.70 -10.41
CA PRO A 125 4.00 8.88 -9.90
C PRO A 125 5.40 8.61 -9.31
N GLU A 126 5.55 7.59 -8.46
CA GLU A 126 6.85 7.30 -7.81
C GLU A 126 7.68 6.22 -8.52
N GLN A 127 7.37 5.86 -9.77
CA GLN A 127 8.05 4.75 -10.46
C GLN A 127 9.58 4.91 -10.60
N SER A 128 10.09 6.13 -10.51
CA SER A 128 11.52 6.42 -10.61
C SER A 128 12.28 6.14 -9.30
N THR A 129 11.57 6.04 -8.17
CA THR A 129 12.14 5.85 -6.83
C THR A 129 11.61 4.59 -6.13
N ARG A 130 10.59 3.94 -6.70
CA ARG A 130 9.94 2.73 -6.19
C ARG A 130 10.01 1.60 -7.21
N GLN A 131 10.35 0.41 -6.74
CA GLN A 131 10.21 -0.84 -7.48
C GLN A 131 9.13 -1.71 -6.84
N ARG A 132 8.34 -2.39 -7.67
CA ARG A 132 7.27 -3.31 -7.26
C ARG A 132 7.80 -4.74 -7.14
N SER A 133 7.29 -5.47 -6.16
CA SER A 133 7.52 -6.91 -6.02
C SER A 133 6.24 -7.59 -5.56
N TRP A 134 5.72 -8.48 -6.41
CA TRP A 134 4.68 -9.43 -6.01
C TRP A 134 5.35 -10.59 -5.29
N LEU A 135 4.84 -10.92 -4.12
CA LEU A 135 5.38 -11.95 -3.23
C LEU A 135 4.24 -12.80 -2.71
N THR A 136 4.49 -14.09 -2.51
CA THR A 136 3.57 -14.90 -1.70
C THR A 136 3.56 -14.39 -0.26
N VAL A 137 2.47 -14.63 0.48
CA VAL A 137 2.38 -14.19 1.89
C VAL A 137 3.57 -14.64 2.76
N PRO A 138 4.12 -15.88 2.62
CA PRO A 138 5.31 -16.28 3.37
C PRO A 138 6.62 -15.58 2.98
N GLU A 139 6.71 -15.02 1.76
CA GLU A 139 7.91 -14.31 1.28
C GLU A 139 7.92 -12.83 1.68
N ALA A 140 6.77 -12.29 2.08
CA ALA A 140 6.55 -10.88 2.46
C ALA A 140 6.87 -10.63 3.95
#